data_AF-A0AAJ4AF74-F1
#
_entry.id   AF-A0AAJ4AF74-F1
#
_cell.length_a   1.000
_cell.length_b   1.000
_cell.length_c   1.000
_cell.angle_alpha   90.00
_cell.angle_beta   90.00
_cell.angle_gamma   90.00
#
_symmetry.space_group_name_H-M   'P 1'
#
loop_
_entity.id
_entity.type
_entity.pdbx_description
1 polymer ?
#
loop_
_entity_poly.entity_id
_entity_poly.type
_entity_poly.pdbx_seq_one_letter_code
_entity_poly.pdbx_strand_id
1 'polypeptide(L)'
;MFPGVVNQQSPIFHRKNGEQKRPIGSLNAEALKYEKSICSNCNGGLTQRHDESWRTLSNTLMSLTRQRCSTVDLKKVFPSSVYQSVINVQLFFAKLFGCKAIESGLDVDLTCTASSIVNNDVHPNIYLKFRHSDNGKSASYCAVSDFEVFHDKHGRLIYAHFYYTVGEYTVDVLYSENVEDLDMKGYFKPDQTITSFELCEVDYLQGFSEQKNS
;
A
#
# COMPACT_ATOMS: atom_id res chain seq x y z
N MET A 1 -7.11 -16.73 6.31
CA MET A 1 -6.14 -17.26 7.28
C MET A 1 -4.77 -17.05 6.64
N PHE A 2 -3.94 -16.17 7.20
CA PHE A 2 -2.58 -15.87 6.70
C PHE A 2 -1.65 -17.04 7.08
N PRO A 3 -0.73 -17.53 6.21
CA PRO A 3 0.02 -18.76 6.47
C PRO A 3 1.29 -18.57 7.32
N GLY A 4 1.58 -17.36 7.80
CA GLY A 4 2.47 -17.17 8.94
C GLY A 4 1.65 -17.25 10.22
N VAL A 5 1.98 -18.16 11.14
CA VAL A 5 1.32 -18.18 12.45
C VAL A 5 1.79 -16.96 13.24
N VAL A 6 1.05 -15.86 13.11
CA VAL A 6 1.27 -14.67 13.93
C VAL A 6 0.70 -14.98 15.32
N ASN A 7 1.58 -15.24 16.27
CA ASN A 7 1.24 -15.55 17.66
C ASN A 7 2.32 -14.99 18.59
N GLN A 8 2.22 -15.25 19.90
CA GLN A 8 3.22 -14.78 20.87
C GLN A 8 4.62 -15.38 20.65
N GLN A 9 4.72 -16.54 19.99
CA GLN A 9 5.98 -17.23 19.69
C GLN A 9 6.61 -16.76 18.36
N SER A 10 5.80 -16.18 17.46
CA SER A 10 6.20 -15.63 16.14
C SER A 10 5.53 -14.28 15.88
N PRO A 11 5.89 -13.21 16.63
CA PRO A 11 5.27 -11.91 16.47
C PRO A 11 5.78 -11.18 15.21
N ILE A 12 4.91 -10.35 14.63
CA ILE A 12 5.25 -9.31 13.66
C ILE A 12 5.90 -8.13 14.42
N PHE A 13 6.82 -7.37 13.84
CA PHE A 13 7.34 -6.16 14.50
C PHE A 13 6.91 -4.92 13.73
N HIS A 14 6.15 -4.03 14.37
CA HIS A 14 5.79 -2.74 13.79
C HIS A 14 6.90 -1.71 14.05
N ARG A 15 7.22 -0.94 13.01
CA ARG A 15 8.16 0.19 13.07
C ARG A 15 7.42 1.45 12.67
N LYS A 16 7.48 2.48 13.52
CA LYS A 16 6.97 3.83 13.26
C LYS A 16 8.10 4.80 13.61
N ASN A 17 8.49 5.66 12.67
CA ASN A 17 9.57 6.65 12.84
C ASN A 17 10.93 6.04 13.23
N GLY A 18 11.32 4.91 12.63
CA GLY A 18 12.61 4.25 12.90
C GLY A 18 12.72 3.53 14.26
N GLU A 19 11.77 3.69 15.17
CA GLU A 19 11.76 3.02 16.47
C GLU A 19 11.00 1.67 16.43
N GLN A 20 11.56 0.64 17.07
CA GLN A 20 10.87 -0.65 17.25
C GLN A 20 9.72 -0.49 18.25
N LYS A 21 8.48 -0.46 17.74
CA LYS A 21 7.28 -0.43 18.59
C LYS A 21 6.63 -1.81 18.62
N ARG A 22 7.17 -2.63 19.53
CA ARG A 22 6.58 -3.84 20.15
C ARG A 22 6.32 -5.05 19.23
N PRO A 23 6.44 -6.28 19.77
CA PRO A 23 5.99 -7.48 19.08
C PRO A 23 4.45 -7.48 18.94
N ILE A 24 3.99 -7.68 17.71
CA ILE A 24 2.61 -7.77 17.27
C ILE A 24 2.27 -9.25 17.08
N GLY A 25 1.61 -9.83 18.09
CA GLY A 25 1.15 -11.22 18.07
C GLY A 25 -0.16 -11.46 17.31
N SER A 26 -0.69 -10.47 16.58
CA SER A 26 -1.90 -10.62 15.75
C SER A 26 -1.99 -9.53 14.68
N LEU A 27 -2.51 -9.86 13.49
CA LEU A 27 -2.83 -8.88 12.45
C LEU A 27 -3.94 -7.88 12.85
N ASN A 28 -4.64 -8.15 13.94
CA ASN A 28 -5.61 -7.24 14.55
C ASN A 28 -5.01 -6.38 15.68
N ALA A 29 -3.69 -6.40 15.89
CA ALA A 29 -3.07 -5.65 16.98
C ALA A 29 -3.27 -4.15 16.80
N GLU A 30 -3.50 -3.44 17.91
CA GLU A 30 -3.64 -1.98 17.93
C GLU A 30 -2.44 -1.26 17.34
N ALA A 31 -1.24 -1.84 17.40
CA ALA A 31 -0.05 -1.23 16.81
C ALA A 31 -0.05 -1.19 15.27
N LEU A 32 -0.92 -1.96 14.58
CA LEU A 32 -1.20 -1.78 13.14
C LEU A 32 -2.39 -0.86 12.88
N LYS A 33 -3.08 -0.43 13.93
CA LYS A 33 -4.24 0.46 13.82
C LYS A 33 -3.76 1.88 14.00
N TYR A 34 -4.15 2.74 13.08
CA TYR A 34 -4.04 4.18 13.23
C TYR A 34 -4.79 4.60 14.49
N GLU A 35 -4.34 5.66 15.17
CA GLU A 35 -5.15 6.27 16.22
C GLU A 35 -6.52 6.60 15.60
N LYS A 36 -7.62 6.31 16.32
CA LYS A 36 -8.98 6.29 15.77
C LYS A 36 -9.36 7.64 15.13
N SER A 37 -8.97 7.83 13.89
CA SER A 37 -9.33 8.96 13.02
C SER A 37 -10.61 8.68 12.26
N ILE A 38 -11.11 7.43 12.32
CA ILE A 38 -12.25 6.93 11.55
C ILE A 38 -13.26 6.26 12.49
N CYS A 39 -14.55 6.56 12.32
CA CYS A 39 -15.63 5.99 13.12
C CYS A 39 -15.79 4.47 12.85
N SER A 40 -16.40 3.75 13.79
CA SER A 40 -16.63 2.29 13.65
C SER A 40 -17.44 1.90 12.41
N ASN A 41 -18.28 2.81 11.90
CA ASN A 41 -19.08 2.60 10.70
C ASN A 41 -18.23 2.65 9.41
N CYS A 42 -17.36 3.66 9.30
CA CYS A 42 -16.39 3.78 8.20
C CYS A 42 -15.29 2.70 8.28
N ASN A 43 -14.93 2.28 9.50
CA ASN A 43 -13.98 1.19 9.73
C ASN A 43 -14.64 -0.21 9.69
N GLY A 44 -15.94 -0.28 9.37
CA GLY A 44 -16.73 -1.50 9.32
C GLY A 44 -17.21 -1.84 7.89
N GLY A 45 -18.51 -2.08 7.72
CA GLY A 45 -19.09 -2.64 6.50
C GLY A 45 -18.82 -1.87 5.20
N LEU A 46 -18.54 -0.56 5.27
CA LEU A 46 -18.21 0.24 4.08
C LEU A 46 -16.87 -0.19 3.45
N THR A 47 -15.86 -0.48 4.27
CA THR A 47 -14.50 -0.80 3.80
C THR A 47 -14.17 -2.30 3.83
N GLN A 48 -15.07 -3.14 4.36
CA GLN A 48 -14.87 -4.58 4.44
C GLN A 48 -14.52 -5.23 3.08
N ARG A 49 -15.18 -4.80 2.00
CA ARG A 49 -14.90 -5.32 0.64
C ARG A 49 -13.48 -5.01 0.17
N HIS A 50 -12.91 -3.88 0.62
CA HIS A 50 -11.54 -3.45 0.34
C HIS A 50 -10.55 -4.36 1.06
N ASP A 51 -10.78 -4.56 2.36
CA ASP A 51 -9.98 -5.46 3.21
C ASP A 51 -10.00 -6.92 2.67
N GLU A 52 -11.16 -7.39 2.23
CA GLU A 52 -11.32 -8.75 1.67
C GLU A 52 -10.59 -8.93 0.33
N SER A 53 -10.64 -7.91 -0.54
CA SER A 53 -9.95 -7.95 -1.84
C SER A 53 -8.43 -7.91 -1.64
N TRP A 54 -7.95 -7.04 -0.74
CA TRP A 54 -6.54 -7.02 -0.35
C TRP A 54 -6.09 -8.34 0.28
N ARG A 55 -6.88 -8.92 1.18
CA ARG A 55 -6.59 -10.24 1.78
C ARG A 55 -6.46 -11.34 0.72
N THR A 56 -7.33 -11.33 -0.29
CA THR A 56 -7.28 -12.32 -1.38
C THR A 56 -6.01 -12.17 -2.22
N LEU A 57 -5.66 -10.94 -2.61
CA LEU A 57 -4.44 -10.67 -3.35
C LEU A 57 -3.19 -11.01 -2.54
N SER A 58 -3.09 -10.51 -1.31
CA SER A 58 -1.93 -10.74 -0.43
C SER A 58 -1.69 -12.23 -0.15
N ASN A 59 -2.74 -13.03 0.06
CA ASN A 59 -2.59 -14.49 0.19
C ASN A 59 -2.02 -15.12 -1.09
N THR A 60 -2.43 -14.65 -2.26
CA THR A 60 -1.88 -15.14 -3.53
C THR A 60 -0.41 -14.77 -3.66
N LEU A 61 -0.06 -13.51 -3.37
CA LEU A 61 1.33 -13.06 -3.36
C LEU A 61 2.18 -13.92 -2.42
N MET A 62 1.74 -14.15 -1.18
CA MET A 62 2.43 -15.03 -0.22
C MET A 62 2.65 -16.47 -0.71
N SER A 63 1.85 -16.96 -1.66
CA SER A 63 2.04 -18.30 -2.26
C SER A 63 3.10 -18.32 -3.38
N LEU A 64 3.50 -17.16 -3.90
CA LEU A 64 4.45 -16.99 -5.00
C LEU A 64 5.91 -16.75 -4.54
N THR A 65 6.17 -16.88 -3.24
CA THR A 65 7.39 -16.50 -2.50
C THR A 65 8.71 -17.04 -3.05
N ARG A 66 8.66 -18.06 -3.93
CA ARG A 66 9.87 -18.70 -4.49
C ARG A 66 10.29 -18.17 -5.87
N GLN A 67 9.52 -17.30 -6.51
CA GLN A 67 9.83 -16.79 -7.84
C GLN A 67 10.31 -15.34 -7.74
N ARG A 68 11.52 -15.02 -8.21
CA ARG A 68 12.07 -13.64 -8.17
C ARG A 68 11.35 -12.65 -9.10
N CYS A 69 10.74 -13.18 -10.16
CA CYS A 69 9.96 -12.41 -11.11
C CYS A 69 8.83 -13.31 -11.59
N SER A 70 7.59 -12.87 -11.39
CA SER A 70 6.41 -13.65 -11.73
C SER A 70 5.29 -12.75 -12.23
N THR A 71 4.52 -13.25 -13.18
CA THR A 71 3.30 -12.57 -13.63
C THR A 71 2.13 -13.04 -12.77
N VAL A 72 1.49 -12.11 -12.07
CA VAL A 72 0.29 -12.38 -11.29
C VAL A 72 -0.93 -12.25 -12.19
N ASP A 73 -1.56 -13.37 -12.54
CA ASP A 73 -2.80 -13.41 -13.33
C ASP A 73 -4.01 -13.08 -12.45
N LEU A 74 -4.55 -11.87 -12.60
CA LEU A 74 -5.64 -11.38 -11.76
C LEU A 74 -6.95 -12.11 -12.01
N LYS A 75 -7.14 -12.76 -13.18
CA LYS A 75 -8.33 -13.59 -13.42
C LYS A 75 -8.34 -14.82 -12.54
N LYS A 76 -7.16 -15.35 -12.18
CA LYS A 76 -7.02 -16.46 -11.23
C LYS A 76 -7.20 -15.99 -9.79
N VAL A 77 -6.72 -14.79 -9.47
CA VAL A 77 -6.87 -14.19 -8.13
C VAL A 77 -8.33 -13.81 -7.86
N PHE A 78 -9.00 -13.23 -8.86
CA PHE A 78 -10.33 -12.64 -8.74
C PHE A 78 -11.29 -13.20 -9.80
N PRO A 79 -11.75 -14.45 -9.67
CA PRO A 79 -12.53 -15.13 -10.70
C PRO A 79 -13.90 -14.48 -10.95
N SER A 80 -14.48 -13.81 -9.95
CA SER A 80 -15.81 -13.18 -10.08
C SER A 80 -15.77 -11.84 -10.81
N SER A 81 -14.81 -10.97 -10.49
CA SER A 81 -14.66 -9.67 -11.12
C SER A 81 -13.27 -9.10 -10.84
N VAL A 82 -12.42 -9.07 -11.87
CA VAL A 82 -11.07 -8.49 -11.77
C VAL A 82 -11.16 -6.99 -11.50
N TYR A 83 -11.87 -6.25 -12.35
CA TYR A 83 -11.94 -4.79 -12.27
C TYR A 83 -12.40 -4.31 -10.89
N GLN A 84 -13.51 -4.86 -10.38
CA GLN A 84 -14.04 -4.44 -9.08
C GLN A 84 -13.11 -4.80 -7.92
N SER A 85 -12.46 -5.97 -7.99
CA SER A 85 -11.53 -6.40 -6.94
C SER A 85 -10.27 -5.55 -6.94
N VAL A 86 -9.78 -5.15 -8.10
CA VAL A 86 -8.61 -4.26 -8.23
C VAL A 86 -8.93 -2.85 -7.74
N ILE A 87 -10.13 -2.32 -8.02
CA ILE A 87 -10.63 -1.08 -7.38
C ILE A 87 -10.61 -1.24 -5.85
N ASN A 88 -11.16 -2.34 -5.34
CA ASN A 88 -11.21 -2.58 -3.89
C ASN A 88 -9.80 -2.66 -3.27
N VAL A 89 -8.82 -3.24 -3.98
CA VAL A 89 -7.41 -3.22 -3.55
C VAL A 89 -6.86 -1.79 -3.53
N GLN A 90 -7.12 -0.99 -4.57
CA GLN A 90 -6.72 0.42 -4.59
C GLN A 90 -7.34 1.20 -3.42
N LEU A 91 -8.62 0.99 -3.13
CA LEU A 91 -9.34 1.67 -2.06
C LEU A 91 -8.89 1.26 -0.67
N PHE A 92 -8.40 0.03 -0.49
CA PHE A 92 -7.70 -0.38 0.73
C PHE A 92 -6.48 0.52 0.98
N PHE A 93 -5.66 0.75 -0.04
CA PHE A 93 -4.49 1.63 0.08
C PHE A 93 -4.86 3.12 0.12
N ALA A 94 -5.98 3.53 -0.49
CA ALA A 94 -6.50 4.90 -0.35
C ALA A 94 -6.92 5.22 1.08
N LYS A 95 -7.59 4.29 1.77
CA LYS A 95 -7.89 4.39 3.21
C LYS A 95 -6.60 4.52 4.02
N LEU A 96 -5.62 3.66 3.73
CA LEU A 96 -4.31 3.68 4.40
C LEU A 96 -3.59 5.01 4.22
N PHE A 97 -3.57 5.53 2.99
CA PHE A 97 -3.01 6.82 2.64
C PHE A 97 -3.68 7.95 3.42
N GLY A 98 -5.02 8.03 3.41
CA GLY A 98 -5.75 9.08 4.12
C GLY A 98 -5.48 9.10 5.63
N CYS A 99 -5.48 7.92 6.28
CA CYS A 99 -5.10 7.82 7.69
C CYS A 99 -3.68 8.29 7.93
N LYS A 100 -2.73 7.86 7.09
CA LYS A 100 -1.32 8.22 7.22
C LYS A 100 -1.09 9.71 6.99
N ALA A 101 -1.75 10.31 5.99
CA ALA A 101 -1.65 11.73 5.67
C ALA A 101 -2.03 12.60 6.88
N ILE A 102 -3.18 12.30 7.50
CA ILE A 102 -3.65 12.96 8.72
C ILE A 102 -2.63 12.80 9.86
N GLU A 103 -2.17 11.58 10.14
CA GLU A 103 -1.21 11.34 11.23
C GLU A 103 0.14 12.05 11.02
N SER A 104 0.57 12.19 9.77
CA SER A 104 1.83 12.86 9.42
C SER A 104 1.72 14.39 9.30
N GLY A 105 0.50 14.95 9.33
CA GLY A 105 0.26 16.35 9.02
C GLY A 105 0.57 16.73 7.58
N LEU A 106 0.44 15.78 6.63
CA LEU A 106 0.62 16.04 5.21
C LEU A 106 -0.53 16.92 4.71
N ASP A 107 -0.19 18.09 4.16
CA ASP A 107 -1.17 19.02 3.58
C ASP A 107 -1.61 18.53 2.19
N VAL A 108 -2.69 17.76 2.16
CA VAL A 108 -3.29 17.20 0.94
C VAL A 108 -4.81 17.16 1.07
N ASP A 109 -5.53 17.48 -0.02
CA ASP A 109 -6.98 17.37 -0.04
C ASP A 109 -7.42 15.90 -0.11
N LEU A 110 -8.06 15.43 0.96
CA LEU A 110 -8.57 14.06 1.08
C LEU A 110 -10.02 13.91 0.60
N THR A 111 -10.63 14.95 0.02
CA THR A 111 -12.01 14.91 -0.50
C THR A 111 -12.17 13.82 -1.56
N CYS A 112 -11.23 13.72 -2.50
CA CYS A 112 -11.22 12.63 -3.49
C CYS A 112 -11.07 11.26 -2.84
N THR A 113 -10.21 11.13 -1.81
CA THR A 113 -10.03 9.88 -1.07
C THR A 113 -11.33 9.43 -0.41
N ALA A 114 -12.01 10.33 0.30
CA ALA A 114 -13.29 10.04 0.91
C ALA A 114 -14.35 9.67 -0.12
N SER A 115 -14.46 10.43 -1.21
CA SER A 115 -15.44 10.20 -2.29
C SER A 115 -15.24 8.83 -2.96
N SER A 116 -14.00 8.50 -3.35
CA SER A 116 -13.69 7.20 -3.99
C SER A 116 -14.00 6.02 -3.07
N ILE A 117 -13.72 6.14 -1.76
CA ILE A 117 -14.04 5.09 -0.77
C ILE A 117 -15.56 4.91 -0.63
N VAL A 118 -16.30 6.02 -0.48
CA VAL A 118 -17.77 5.99 -0.29
C VAL A 118 -18.48 5.48 -1.53
N ASN A 119 -18.06 5.94 -2.71
CA ASN A 119 -18.67 5.57 -3.99
C ASN A 119 -18.14 4.25 -4.56
N ASN A 120 -17.12 3.68 -3.91
CA ASN A 120 -16.45 2.46 -4.37
C ASN A 120 -15.91 2.57 -5.81
N ASP A 121 -15.30 3.72 -6.10
CA ASP A 121 -14.80 4.11 -7.42
C ASP A 121 -13.27 4.24 -7.42
N VAL A 122 -12.67 4.25 -8.61
CA VAL A 122 -11.22 4.42 -8.79
C VAL A 122 -10.77 5.73 -8.13
N HIS A 123 -9.68 5.67 -7.36
CA HIS A 123 -9.03 6.89 -6.89
C HIS A 123 -8.19 7.49 -8.01
N PRO A 124 -8.39 8.76 -8.40
CA PRO A 124 -7.75 9.33 -9.59
C PRO A 124 -6.24 9.46 -9.43
N ASN A 125 -5.78 9.72 -8.21
CA ASN A 125 -4.42 10.16 -7.89
C ASN A 125 -3.61 9.13 -7.10
N ILE A 126 -4.10 7.88 -6.93
CA ILE A 126 -3.35 6.83 -6.21
C ILE A 126 -2.95 5.73 -7.18
N TYR A 127 -1.67 5.38 -7.14
CA TYR A 127 -1.04 4.38 -8.00
C TYR A 127 -0.35 3.35 -7.12
N LEU A 128 -0.41 2.08 -7.54
CA LEU A 128 0.15 0.96 -6.81
C LEU A 128 1.18 0.24 -7.65
N LYS A 129 2.27 -0.17 -7.01
CA LYS A 129 3.27 -1.07 -7.59
C LYS A 129 3.58 -2.17 -6.62
N PHE A 130 3.66 -3.40 -7.12
CA PHE A 130 3.91 -4.59 -6.30
C PHE A 130 5.29 -5.12 -6.65
N ARG A 131 6.10 -5.38 -5.63
CA ARG A 131 7.45 -5.90 -5.80
C ARG A 131 7.81 -6.88 -4.70
N HIS A 132 8.84 -7.67 -4.96
CA HIS A 132 9.49 -8.41 -3.88
C HIS A 132 10.12 -7.43 -2.88
N SER A 133 10.05 -7.80 -1.60
CA SER A 133 10.68 -7.05 -0.53
C SER A 133 12.07 -7.61 -0.28
N ASP A 134 13.06 -6.72 -0.29
CA ASP A 134 14.46 -6.97 0.06
C ASP A 134 14.74 -6.67 1.54
N ASN A 135 13.70 -6.62 2.37
CA ASN A 135 13.79 -6.19 3.77
C ASN A 135 14.74 -7.03 4.64
N GLY A 136 15.20 -8.19 4.16
CA GLY A 136 16.10 -9.10 4.89
C GLY A 136 15.50 -9.64 6.19
N LYS A 137 14.16 -9.63 6.31
CA LYS A 137 13.38 -10.08 7.47
C LYS A 137 12.58 -11.34 7.12
N SER A 138 11.98 -11.93 8.15
CA SER A 138 11.15 -13.13 8.04
C SER A 138 9.87 -12.88 7.24
N ALA A 139 9.26 -13.96 6.75
CA ALA A 139 7.93 -13.94 6.13
C ALA A 139 6.79 -13.40 7.05
N SER A 140 7.07 -13.22 8.34
CA SER A 140 6.17 -12.59 9.32
C SER A 140 6.39 -11.08 9.49
N TYR A 141 7.26 -10.45 8.70
CA TYR A 141 7.49 -9.01 8.79
C TYR A 141 6.30 -8.21 8.24
N CYS A 142 5.94 -7.10 8.88
CA CYS A 142 4.99 -6.15 8.33
C CYS A 142 5.36 -4.74 8.80
N ALA A 143 5.42 -3.79 7.87
CA ALA A 143 5.79 -2.42 8.17
C ALA A 143 5.17 -1.44 7.17
N VAL A 144 4.94 -0.21 7.63
CA VAL A 144 4.57 0.93 6.78
C VAL A 144 5.68 1.96 6.93
N SER A 145 6.31 2.39 5.85
CA SER A 145 7.35 3.43 5.91
C SER A 145 6.75 4.79 6.23
N ASP A 146 7.61 5.76 6.52
CA ASP A 146 7.23 7.17 6.50
C ASP A 146 6.96 7.65 5.06
N PHE A 147 6.33 8.83 4.92
CA PHE A 147 6.15 9.42 3.60
C PHE A 147 7.47 9.95 3.07
N GLU A 148 7.75 9.64 1.82
CA GLU A 148 8.68 10.36 0.97
C GLU A 148 7.87 11.37 0.17
N VAL A 149 8.14 12.65 0.36
CA VAL A 149 7.38 13.74 -0.27
C VAL A 149 8.30 14.58 -1.15
N PHE A 150 7.79 15.00 -2.30
CA PHE A 150 8.46 15.95 -3.17
C PHE A 150 7.54 17.13 -3.46
N HIS A 151 8.08 18.33 -3.29
CA HIS A 151 7.41 19.58 -3.61
C HIS A 151 8.16 20.29 -4.74
N ASP A 152 7.44 21.02 -5.57
CA ASP A 152 8.08 21.90 -6.55
C ASP A 152 8.68 23.15 -5.90
N LYS A 153 9.35 23.97 -6.72
CA LYS A 153 9.93 25.26 -6.31
C LYS A 153 8.92 26.27 -5.75
N HIS A 154 7.62 26.03 -5.92
CA HIS A 154 6.53 26.86 -5.40
C HIS A 154 5.88 26.27 -4.14
N GLY A 155 6.42 25.17 -3.62
CA GLY A 155 5.90 24.48 -2.45
C GLY A 155 4.66 23.63 -2.73
N ARG A 156 4.31 23.37 -4.00
CA ARG A 156 3.18 22.51 -4.35
C ARG A 156 3.62 21.05 -4.27
N LEU A 157 2.80 20.20 -3.65
CA LEU A 157 3.03 18.77 -3.58
C LEU A 157 2.98 18.16 -4.99
N ILE A 158 4.09 17.57 -5.41
CA ILE A 158 4.18 16.84 -6.70
C ILE A 158 3.85 15.38 -6.47
N TYR A 159 4.44 14.75 -5.45
CA TYR A 159 4.04 13.42 -5.03
C TYR A 159 4.28 13.17 -3.54
N ALA A 160 3.52 12.21 -3.02
CA ALA A 160 3.77 11.57 -1.74
C ALA A 160 3.81 10.05 -1.94
N HIS A 161 4.81 9.41 -1.37
CA HIS A 161 5.08 8.00 -1.58
C HIS A 161 5.35 7.29 -0.25
N PHE A 162 4.87 6.07 -0.08
CA PHE A 162 5.27 5.22 1.04
C PHE A 162 5.21 3.73 0.68
N TYR A 163 5.92 2.94 1.46
CA TYR A 163 5.99 1.49 1.31
C TYR A 163 5.07 0.81 2.34
N TYR A 164 4.26 -0.14 1.87
CA TYR A 164 3.54 -1.09 2.70
C TYR A 164 4.14 -2.48 2.48
N THR A 165 4.88 -2.98 3.47
CA THR A 165 5.60 -4.26 3.38
C THR A 165 4.88 -5.33 4.17
N VAL A 166 4.69 -6.51 3.58
CA VAL A 166 4.15 -7.72 4.22
C VAL A 166 4.94 -8.93 3.74
N GLY A 167 5.66 -9.57 4.67
CA GLY A 167 6.52 -10.71 4.42
C GLY A 167 7.58 -10.38 3.37
N GLU A 168 7.51 -11.09 2.25
CA GLU A 168 8.47 -11.00 1.15
C GLU A 168 8.00 -10.05 0.03
N TYR A 169 7.00 -9.22 0.30
CA TYR A 169 6.44 -8.29 -0.69
C TYR A 169 6.28 -6.88 -0.14
N THR A 170 6.47 -5.91 -1.02
CA THR A 170 6.23 -4.50 -0.75
C THR A 170 5.27 -3.95 -1.79
N VAL A 171 4.30 -3.17 -1.32
CA VAL A 171 3.43 -2.34 -2.14
C VAL A 171 3.91 -0.91 -2.03
N ASP A 172 4.31 -0.35 -3.15
CA ASP A 172 4.67 1.04 -3.30
C ASP A 172 3.38 1.81 -3.57
N VAL A 173 3.02 2.72 -2.66
CA VAL A 173 1.80 3.53 -2.75
C VAL A 173 2.20 4.95 -3.08
N LEU A 174 1.89 5.36 -4.30
CA LEU A 174 2.20 6.69 -4.83
C LEU A 174 0.92 7.51 -4.93
N TYR A 175 0.90 8.68 -4.31
CA TYR A 175 -0.08 9.73 -4.55
C TYR A 175 0.54 10.82 -5.44
N SER A 176 -0.14 11.18 -6.52
CA SER A 176 0.21 12.35 -7.33
C SER A 176 -0.96 12.83 -8.17
N GLU A 177 -1.13 14.16 -8.26
CA GLU A 177 -2.11 14.80 -9.16
C GLU A 177 -1.60 14.91 -10.60
N ASN A 178 -0.27 14.92 -10.80
CA ASN A 178 0.36 14.93 -12.12
C ASN A 178 1.55 13.96 -12.17
N VAL A 179 1.43 12.95 -13.02
CA VAL A 179 2.44 11.89 -13.20
C VAL A 179 3.35 12.10 -14.42
N GLU A 180 3.19 13.20 -15.18
CA GLU A 180 3.92 13.44 -16.44
C GLU A 180 5.45 13.31 -16.29
N ASP A 181 5.99 13.79 -15.16
CA ASP A 181 7.42 13.79 -14.86
C ASP A 181 7.86 12.64 -13.94
N LEU A 182 6.98 11.69 -13.62
CA LEU A 182 7.25 10.59 -12.69
C LEU A 182 7.59 9.30 -13.45
N ASP A 183 8.54 8.53 -12.93
CA ASP A 183 8.78 7.17 -13.40
C ASP A 183 7.63 6.25 -12.94
N MET A 184 6.67 6.07 -13.84
CA MET A 184 5.50 5.23 -13.60
C MET A 184 5.75 3.74 -13.91
N LYS A 185 6.99 3.32 -14.14
CA LYS A 185 7.31 1.93 -14.48
C LYS A 185 6.90 0.97 -13.36
N GLY A 186 5.98 0.07 -13.69
CA GLY A 186 5.43 -0.96 -12.79
C GLY A 186 4.33 -0.45 -11.86
N TYR A 187 4.01 0.85 -11.88
CA TYR A 187 2.82 1.37 -11.24
C TYR A 187 1.60 1.09 -12.11
N PHE A 188 0.49 0.75 -11.47
CA PHE A 188 -0.79 0.67 -12.12
C PHE A 188 -1.86 1.42 -11.32
N LYS A 189 -2.90 1.81 -12.05
CA LYS A 189 -4.18 2.28 -11.54
C LYS A 189 -5.25 1.32 -12.06
N PRO A 190 -6.32 1.00 -11.31
CA PRO A 190 -7.38 0.17 -11.84
C PRO A 190 -7.94 0.78 -13.13
N ASP A 191 -7.94 -0.02 -14.20
CA ASP A 191 -8.64 0.26 -15.45
C ASP A 191 -9.36 -1.02 -15.91
N GLN A 192 -10.27 -0.91 -16.88
CA GLN A 192 -11.06 -2.05 -17.34
C GLN A 192 -10.25 -3.12 -18.09
N THR A 193 -8.99 -2.84 -18.41
CA THR A 193 -8.11 -3.71 -19.21
C THR A 193 -7.09 -4.48 -18.38
N ILE A 194 -6.91 -4.12 -17.10
CA ILE A 194 -5.96 -4.80 -16.23
C ILE A 194 -6.35 -6.27 -16.03
N THR A 195 -5.45 -7.16 -16.39
CA THR A 195 -5.64 -8.62 -16.29
C THR A 195 -4.49 -9.30 -15.58
N SER A 196 -3.35 -8.64 -15.46
CA SER A 196 -2.19 -9.13 -14.72
C SER A 196 -1.27 -7.97 -14.33
N PHE A 197 -0.31 -8.24 -13.45
CA PHE A 197 0.84 -7.37 -13.21
C PHE A 197 2.10 -8.20 -13.00
N GLU A 198 3.26 -7.58 -13.18
CA GLU A 198 4.55 -8.19 -12.89
C GLU A 198 4.95 -7.95 -11.45
N LEU A 199 5.39 -9.02 -10.80
CA LEU A 199 5.92 -9.03 -9.44
C LEU A 199 7.39 -9.40 -9.53
N CYS A 200 8.26 -8.39 -9.62
CA CYS A 200 9.69 -8.57 -9.80
C CYS A 200 10.46 -7.68 -8.81
N GLU A 201 11.76 -7.98 -8.62
CA GLU A 201 12.68 -7.02 -8.02
C GLU A 201 12.77 -5.79 -8.93
N VAL A 202 12.71 -4.60 -8.36
CA VAL A 202 12.83 -3.36 -9.14
C VAL A 202 13.98 -2.54 -8.58
N ASP A 203 14.97 -2.28 -9.42
CA ASP A 203 16.05 -1.34 -9.11
C ASP A 203 15.44 0.06 -8.97
N TYR A 204 15.54 0.64 -7.78
CA TYR A 204 15.09 2.01 -7.53
C TYR A 204 16.14 2.97 -8.10
N LEU A 205 15.88 3.53 -9.29
CA LEU A 205 16.65 4.62 -9.89
C LEU A 205 15.87 5.94 -9.83
N GLN A 206 15.16 6.22 -8.73
CA GLN A 206 14.75 7.61 -8.47
C GLN A 206 16.01 8.32 -7.97
N GLY A 207 16.68 9.05 -8.87
CA GLY A 207 17.88 9.83 -8.56
C GLY A 207 17.55 10.88 -7.50
N PHE A 208 17.88 10.59 -6.24
CA PHE A 208 17.87 11.56 -5.16
C PHE A 208 19.02 12.54 -5.41
N SER A 209 18.73 13.71 -5.98
CA SER A 209 19.56 14.88 -5.72
C SER A 209 19.09 15.48 -4.40
N GLU A 210 19.76 15.13 -3.29
CA GLU A 210 19.75 15.99 -2.11
C GLU A 210 20.18 17.39 -2.58
N GLN A 211 19.23 18.32 -2.71
CA GLN A 211 19.61 19.73 -2.73
C GLN A 211 20.09 20.05 -1.32
N LYS A 212 21.42 19.95 -1.14
CA LYS A 212 22.11 20.56 -0.02
C LYS A 212 21.79 22.05 -0.08
N ASN A 213 20.91 22.50 0.81
CA ASN A 213 20.75 23.91 1.10
C ASN A 213 22.07 24.41 1.69
N SER A 214 22.89 25.02 0.83
CA SER A 214 24.03 25.87 1.18
C SER A 214 23.58 27.31 1.40
#